data_AF-A0A455UEK4-F1
#
_entry.id   AF-A0A455UEK4-F1
#
_cell.length_a   1.000
_cell.length_b   1.000
_cell.length_c   1.000
_cell.angle_alpha   90.00
_cell.angle_beta   90.00
_cell.angle_gamma   90.00
#
_symmetry.space_group_name_H-M   'P 1'
#
loop_
_entity.id
_entity.type
_entity.pdbx_description
1 polymer ?
#
loop_
_entity_poly.entity_id
_entity_poly.type
_entity_poly.pdbx_seq_one_letter_code
_entity_poly.pdbx_strand_id
1 'polypeptide(L)'
;MLKAPPTAHGLSIRRYFFTRLGQRIIHLLTAVTPTGTLYEVDMRLRPSGNSGLLVTSLKAFAEYQRQNAWTWEHQALVRARVVAGSHTLAEKFNQLRGDILSTARDKSVLREEVVKMRQKMRVHLGSKPTADAFNIKHDAGGMVDIEFLCQYAVLALANQTPSLLTYSDNIRILESLTESGHLPAEEAERLREAYLAYRSATHRAALTGEKSTQ
;
A
#
# COMPACT_ATOMS: atom_id res chain seq x y z
N MET A 1 -2.10 25.24 -30.87
CA MET A 1 -0.68 25.49 -30.47
C MET A 1 -0.13 24.25 -29.77
N LEU A 2 0.55 23.37 -30.50
CA LEU A 2 1.25 22.22 -29.94
C LEU A 2 2.55 22.71 -29.29
N LYS A 3 2.66 22.60 -27.97
CA LYS A 3 3.90 22.92 -27.24
C LYS A 3 4.95 21.89 -27.64
N ALA A 4 6.07 22.33 -28.22
CA ALA A 4 7.16 21.46 -28.62
C ALA A 4 7.59 20.54 -27.45
N PRO A 5 7.91 19.26 -27.71
CA PRO A 5 8.35 18.36 -26.66
C PRO A 5 9.62 18.91 -26.00
N PRO A 6 9.74 18.81 -24.67
CA PRO A 6 10.90 19.35 -23.99
C PRO A 6 12.20 18.65 -24.42
N THR A 7 13.25 19.43 -24.63
CA THR A 7 14.60 18.94 -24.91
C THR A 7 15.13 18.07 -23.77
N ALA A 8 16.03 17.12 -24.07
CA ALA A 8 16.61 16.20 -23.09
C ALA A 8 17.26 16.92 -21.90
N HIS A 9 17.87 18.09 -22.14
CA HIS A 9 18.46 18.94 -21.11
C HIS A 9 17.40 19.51 -20.14
N GLY A 10 16.26 19.98 -20.64
CA GLY A 10 15.17 20.49 -19.80
C GLY A 10 14.45 19.39 -18.99
N LEU A 11 14.48 18.15 -19.47
CA LEU A 11 13.97 16.99 -18.73
C LEU A 11 14.89 16.61 -17.56
N SER A 12 16.21 16.75 -17.75
CA SER A 12 17.23 16.53 -16.71
C SER A 12 17.11 17.55 -15.57
N ILE A 13 16.98 18.85 -15.89
CA ILE A 13 16.84 19.93 -14.89
C ILE A 13 15.59 19.73 -14.01
N ARG A 14 14.44 19.42 -14.63
CA ARG A 14 13.21 19.16 -13.87
C ARG A 14 13.36 17.97 -12.92
N ARG A 15 13.95 16.87 -13.39
CA ARG A 15 14.18 15.68 -12.56
C ARG A 15 15.10 15.99 -11.38
N TYR A 16 16.17 16.74 -11.62
CA TYR A 16 17.09 17.20 -10.58
C TYR A 16 16.36 18.06 -9.52
N PHE A 17 15.58 19.05 -9.96
CA PHE A 17 14.79 19.91 -9.08
C PHE A 17 13.86 19.09 -8.16
N PHE A 18 13.05 18.20 -8.73
CA PHE A 18 12.13 17.39 -7.93
C PHE A 18 12.85 16.39 -7.02
N THR A 19 14.01 15.88 -7.43
CA THR A 19 14.83 15.04 -6.55
C THR A 19 15.32 15.82 -5.34
N ARG A 20 15.84 17.04 -5.53
CA ARG A 20 16.25 17.94 -4.43
C ARG A 20 15.07 18.32 -3.54
N LEU A 21 13.91 18.60 -4.12
CA LEU A 21 12.68 18.86 -3.37
C LEU A 21 12.28 17.68 -2.50
N GLY A 22 12.26 16.46 -3.06
CA GLY A 22 11.96 15.23 -2.31
C GLY A 22 12.94 15.00 -1.16
N GLN A 23 14.24 15.17 -1.42
CA GLN A 23 15.27 15.10 -0.38
C GLN A 23 15.03 16.12 0.73
N ARG A 24 14.66 17.36 0.38
CA ARG A 24 14.39 18.42 1.35
C ARG A 24 13.15 18.13 2.18
N ILE A 25 12.08 17.61 1.57
CA ILE A 25 10.87 17.19 2.29
C ILE A 25 11.22 16.09 3.30
N ILE A 26 11.93 15.04 2.88
CA ILE A 26 12.36 13.96 3.78
C ILE A 26 13.18 14.53 4.93
N HIS A 27 14.17 15.37 4.64
CA HIS A 27 14.99 16.00 5.67
C HIS A 27 14.16 16.82 6.66
N LEU A 28 13.16 17.59 6.21
CA LEU A 28 12.30 18.36 7.10
C LEU A 28 11.45 17.47 8.03
N LEU A 29 11.06 16.29 7.57
CA LEU A 29 10.29 15.33 8.37
C LEU A 29 11.18 14.57 9.36
N THR A 30 12.41 14.21 8.96
CA THR A 30 13.26 13.29 9.73
C THR A 30 14.39 13.98 10.51
N ALA A 31 14.63 15.28 10.31
CA ALA A 31 15.69 15.99 11.03
C ALA A 31 15.42 15.98 12.54
N VAL A 32 16.47 15.67 13.32
CA VAL A 32 16.41 15.74 14.77
C VAL A 32 16.58 17.20 15.20
N THR A 33 15.61 17.70 15.94
CA THR A 33 15.63 19.04 16.55
C THR A 33 15.63 18.89 18.09
N PRO A 34 15.79 19.97 18.87
CA PRO A 34 15.68 19.90 20.33
C PRO A 34 14.35 19.32 20.84
N THR A 35 13.28 19.37 20.04
CA THR A 35 11.97 18.80 20.37
C THR A 35 11.76 17.41 19.73
N GLY A 36 12.81 16.78 19.21
CA GLY A 36 12.75 15.48 18.54
C GLY A 36 12.62 15.57 17.02
N THR A 37 12.14 14.48 16.42
CA THR A 37 11.87 14.35 14.98
C THR A 37 10.36 14.49 14.73
N LEU A 38 9.96 14.88 13.51
CA LEU A 38 8.54 15.00 13.20
C LEU A 38 7.93 13.64 12.84
N TYR A 39 8.50 12.94 11.85
CA TYR A 39 8.11 11.59 11.46
C TYR A 39 9.30 10.81 10.89
N GLU A 40 9.31 9.50 11.13
CA GLU A 40 10.09 8.58 10.30
C GLU A 40 9.46 8.45 8.91
N VAL A 41 10.30 8.37 7.88
CA VAL A 41 9.85 8.26 6.47
C VAL A 41 10.48 7.04 5.83
N ASP A 42 9.64 6.11 5.36
CA ASP A 42 10.07 4.92 4.64
C ASP A 42 9.78 5.05 3.14
N MET A 43 10.84 5.09 2.33
CA MET A 43 10.76 5.22 0.88
C MET A 43 10.97 3.89 0.14
N ARG A 44 11.03 2.76 0.84
CA ARG A 44 11.42 1.46 0.25
C ARG A 44 10.41 0.87 -0.73
N LEU A 45 9.16 1.34 -0.73
CA LEU A 45 8.10 0.89 -1.64
C LEU A 45 8.08 1.64 -3.00
N ARG A 46 9.03 2.54 -3.25
CA ARG A 46 9.18 3.17 -4.57
C ARG A 46 9.72 2.16 -5.61
N PRO A 47 9.52 2.40 -6.92
CA PRO A 47 10.08 1.54 -7.97
C PRO A 47 11.56 1.25 -7.76
N SER A 48 11.95 -0.03 -7.86
CA SER A 48 13.33 -0.51 -7.60
C SER A 48 13.85 -0.29 -6.18
N GLY A 49 12.96 0.01 -5.22
CA GLY A 49 13.29 0.15 -3.79
C GLY A 49 14.43 1.12 -3.52
N ASN A 50 15.40 0.70 -2.70
CA ASN A 50 16.55 1.53 -2.31
C ASN A 50 17.45 1.92 -3.47
N SER A 51 17.55 1.09 -4.52
CA SER A 51 18.35 1.36 -5.71
C SER A 51 17.63 2.25 -6.73
N GLY A 52 16.34 2.50 -6.52
CA GLY A 52 15.52 3.34 -7.39
C GLY A 52 15.68 4.83 -7.14
N LEU A 53 15.39 5.62 -8.18
CA LEU A 53 15.31 7.07 -8.08
C LEU A 53 14.31 7.50 -7.02
N LEU A 54 14.64 8.56 -6.28
CA LEU A 54 13.77 9.08 -5.23
C LEU A 54 12.43 9.58 -5.79
N VAL A 55 12.47 10.20 -6.97
CA VAL A 55 11.29 10.73 -7.66
C VAL A 55 11.23 10.11 -9.05
N THR A 56 10.04 9.63 -9.42
CA THR A 56 9.78 8.97 -10.69
C THR A 56 8.69 9.74 -11.44
N SER A 57 8.84 9.90 -12.75
CA SER A 57 7.76 10.48 -13.57
C SER A 57 6.60 9.50 -13.67
N LEU A 58 5.38 9.99 -13.86
CA LEU A 58 4.21 9.10 -13.97
C LEU A 58 4.35 8.08 -15.12
N LYS A 59 4.99 8.48 -16.23
CA LYS A 59 5.29 7.56 -17.35
C LYS A 59 6.23 6.42 -16.94
N ALA A 60 7.34 6.74 -16.27
CA ALA A 60 8.28 5.72 -15.82
C ALA A 60 7.68 4.83 -14.71
N PHE A 61 6.83 5.40 -13.85
CA PHE A 61 6.09 4.63 -12.85
C PHE A 61 5.13 3.63 -13.53
N ALA A 62 4.39 4.07 -14.56
CA ALA A 62 3.49 3.19 -15.33
C ALA A 62 4.24 2.04 -16.00
N GLU A 63 5.37 2.33 -16.63
CA GLU A 63 6.22 1.34 -17.30
C GLU A 63 6.76 0.31 -16.30
N TYR A 64 7.30 0.76 -15.17
CA TYR A 64 7.75 -0.12 -14.10
C TYR A 64 6.63 -1.01 -13.57
N GLN A 65 5.47 -0.44 -13.25
CA GLN A 65 4.35 -1.17 -12.68
C GLN A 65 3.78 -2.25 -13.61
N ARG A 66 3.86 -2.03 -14.93
CA ARG A 66 3.35 -2.99 -15.94
C ARG A 66 4.35 -4.08 -16.28
N GLN A 67 5.64 -3.79 -16.25
CA GLN A 67 6.66 -4.68 -16.81
C GLN A 67 7.54 -5.34 -15.76
N ASN A 68 7.76 -4.69 -14.61
CA ASN A 68 8.80 -5.08 -13.65
C ASN A 68 8.28 -5.30 -12.23
N ALA A 69 7.10 -4.76 -11.89
CA ALA A 69 6.58 -4.84 -10.54
C ALA A 69 6.11 -6.26 -10.22
N TRP A 70 6.48 -6.72 -9.02
CA TRP A 70 6.02 -8.00 -8.49
C TRP A 70 4.58 -7.90 -7.96
N THR A 71 3.89 -9.02 -7.82
CA THR A 71 2.52 -9.08 -7.25
C THR A 71 2.42 -8.42 -5.88
N TRP A 72 3.44 -8.54 -5.03
CA TRP A 72 3.45 -7.88 -3.72
C TRP A 72 3.54 -6.34 -3.82
N GLU A 73 4.15 -5.80 -4.89
CA GLU A 73 4.16 -4.36 -5.14
C GLU A 73 2.77 -3.88 -5.59
N HIS A 74 2.06 -4.69 -6.38
CA HIS A 74 0.65 -4.43 -6.70
C HIS A 74 -0.24 -4.52 -5.45
N GLN A 75 0.03 -5.46 -4.53
CA GLN A 75 -0.65 -5.50 -3.22
C GLN A 75 -0.43 -4.20 -2.42
N ALA A 76 0.82 -3.70 -2.38
CA ALA A 76 1.11 -2.42 -1.75
C ALA A 76 0.40 -1.24 -2.46
N LEU A 77 0.29 -1.29 -3.79
CA LEU A 77 -0.40 -0.29 -4.61
C LEU A 77 -1.91 -0.21 -4.32
N VAL A 78 -2.55 -1.30 -3.89
CA VAL A 78 -3.95 -1.29 -3.43
C VAL A 78 -4.14 -0.24 -2.32
N ARG A 79 -3.19 -0.13 -1.41
CA ARG A 79 -3.24 0.82 -0.29
C ARG A 79 -2.77 2.24 -0.63
N ALA A 80 -2.15 2.43 -1.79
CA ALA A 80 -1.62 3.72 -2.19
C ALA A 80 -2.76 4.70 -2.52
N ARG A 81 -2.60 5.94 -2.06
CA ARG A 81 -3.46 7.08 -2.42
C ARG A 81 -2.63 8.36 -2.46
N VAL A 82 -3.07 9.33 -3.24
CA VAL A 82 -2.46 10.66 -3.24
C VAL A 82 -2.82 11.38 -1.95
N VAL A 83 -1.82 11.92 -1.26
CA VAL A 83 -2.00 12.63 0.01
C VAL A 83 -1.77 14.14 -0.11
N ALA A 84 -1.00 14.56 -1.11
CA ALA A 84 -0.70 15.95 -1.40
C ALA A 84 -0.24 16.11 -2.85
N GLY A 85 -0.41 17.30 -3.43
CA GLY A 85 0.06 17.65 -4.77
C GLY A 85 -1.04 18.20 -5.67
N SER A 86 -0.71 18.35 -6.95
CA SER A 86 -1.64 18.86 -7.97
C SER A 86 -2.80 17.91 -8.21
N HIS A 87 -4.04 18.45 -8.26
CA HIS A 87 -5.24 17.69 -8.62
C HIS A 87 -5.11 16.94 -9.95
N THR A 88 -4.60 17.61 -10.99
CA THR A 88 -4.40 16.99 -12.30
C THR A 88 -3.41 15.83 -12.26
N LEU A 89 -2.37 15.90 -11.42
CA LEU A 89 -1.45 14.77 -11.24
C LEU A 89 -2.13 13.64 -10.45
N ALA A 90 -2.94 14.00 -9.46
CA ALA A 90 -3.66 13.05 -8.63
C ALA A 90 -4.66 12.22 -9.45
N GLU A 91 -5.46 12.87 -10.30
CA GLU A 91 -6.38 12.21 -11.24
C GLU A 91 -5.65 11.23 -12.15
N LYS A 92 -4.54 11.67 -12.76
CA LYS A 92 -3.73 10.80 -13.64
C LYS A 92 -3.11 9.62 -12.90
N PHE A 93 -2.67 9.82 -11.65
CA PHE A 93 -2.18 8.73 -10.81
C PHE A 93 -3.31 7.75 -10.45
N ASN A 94 -4.48 8.25 -10.07
CA ASN A 94 -5.62 7.42 -9.70
C ASN A 94 -6.11 6.58 -10.89
N GLN A 95 -6.17 7.17 -12.09
CA GLN A 95 -6.47 6.43 -13.32
C GLN A 95 -5.45 5.32 -13.55
N LEU A 96 -4.15 5.65 -13.51
CA LEU A 96 -3.09 4.66 -13.70
C LEU A 96 -3.13 3.55 -12.66
N ARG A 97 -3.35 3.88 -11.38
CA ARG A 97 -3.54 2.90 -10.30
C ARG A 97 -4.71 1.98 -10.64
N GLY A 98 -5.85 2.55 -11.07
CA GLY A 98 -7.01 1.79 -11.51
C GLY A 98 -6.68 0.81 -12.65
N ASP A 99 -5.99 1.28 -13.69
CA ASP A 99 -5.57 0.45 -14.83
C ASP A 99 -4.68 -0.73 -14.40
N ILE A 100 -3.71 -0.49 -13.49
CA ILE A 100 -2.79 -1.53 -13.00
C ILE A 100 -3.54 -2.55 -12.13
N LEU A 101 -4.35 -2.07 -11.19
CA LEU A 101 -5.05 -2.95 -10.25
C LEU A 101 -6.17 -3.76 -10.93
N SER A 102 -6.82 -3.21 -11.97
CA SER A 102 -7.85 -3.91 -12.77
C SER A 102 -7.31 -4.80 -13.88
N THR A 103 -5.99 -4.99 -13.99
CA THR A 103 -5.41 -5.95 -14.94
C THR A 103 -5.95 -7.36 -14.63
N ALA A 104 -6.41 -8.09 -15.65
CA ALA A 104 -6.90 -9.46 -15.49
C ALA A 104 -5.74 -10.38 -15.07
N ARG A 105 -6.00 -11.24 -14.07
CA ARG A 105 -5.02 -12.17 -13.49
C ARG A 105 -5.63 -13.56 -13.36
N ASP A 106 -4.79 -14.58 -13.49
CA ASP A 106 -5.17 -15.93 -13.07
C ASP A 106 -5.34 -15.95 -11.54
N LYS A 107 -6.55 -16.26 -11.08
CA LYS A 107 -6.89 -16.22 -9.64
C LYS A 107 -6.14 -17.28 -8.84
N SER A 108 -5.81 -18.43 -9.44
CA SER A 108 -5.07 -19.51 -8.76
C SER A 108 -3.62 -19.07 -8.53
N VAL A 109 -2.96 -18.58 -9.57
CA VAL A 109 -1.57 -18.09 -9.49
C VAL A 109 -1.47 -16.93 -8.50
N LEU A 110 -2.39 -15.95 -8.61
CA LEU A 110 -2.43 -14.81 -7.69
C LEU A 110 -2.61 -15.26 -6.23
N ARG A 111 -3.53 -16.19 -5.97
CA ARG A 111 -3.76 -16.72 -4.63
C ARG A 111 -2.51 -17.37 -4.06
N GLU A 112 -1.82 -18.19 -4.85
CA GLU A 112 -0.58 -18.86 -4.42
C GLU A 112 0.52 -17.84 -4.07
N GLU A 113 0.72 -16.82 -4.91
CA GLU A 113 1.72 -15.76 -4.66
C GLU A 113 1.42 -14.98 -3.38
N VAL A 114 0.17 -14.57 -3.18
CA VAL A 114 -0.28 -13.82 -1.99
C VAL A 114 -0.10 -14.67 -0.73
N VAL A 115 -0.53 -15.94 -0.75
CA VAL A 115 -0.41 -16.86 0.39
C VAL A 115 1.06 -17.12 0.72
N LYS A 116 1.89 -17.40 -0.29
CA LYS A 116 3.33 -17.63 -0.12
C LYS A 116 4.03 -16.42 0.48
N MET A 117 3.72 -15.21 -0.01
CA MET A 117 4.26 -13.99 0.56
C MET A 117 3.80 -13.78 2.01
N ARG A 118 2.51 -14.02 2.30
CA ARG A 118 1.97 -13.87 3.65
C ARG A 118 2.62 -14.83 4.64
N GLN A 119 2.81 -16.09 4.25
CA GLN A 119 3.51 -17.10 5.03
C GLN A 119 4.95 -16.68 5.30
N LYS A 120 5.68 -16.24 4.28
CA LYS A 120 7.04 -15.71 4.44
C LYS A 120 7.08 -14.56 5.45
N MET A 121 6.17 -13.59 5.36
CA MET A 121 6.07 -12.50 6.33
C MET A 121 5.76 -13.01 7.75
N ARG A 122 4.88 -14.00 7.90
CA ARG A 122 4.53 -14.59 9.21
C ARG A 122 5.75 -15.21 9.87
N VAL A 123 6.58 -15.95 9.13
CA VAL A 123 7.80 -16.57 9.68
C VAL A 123 8.78 -15.52 10.22
N HIS A 124 8.88 -14.35 9.59
CA HIS A 124 9.85 -13.33 9.99
C HIS A 124 9.33 -12.33 11.03
N LEU A 125 8.02 -12.05 11.03
CA LEU A 125 7.40 -10.98 11.83
C LEU A 125 6.39 -11.48 12.88
N GLY A 126 5.91 -12.70 12.73
CA GLY A 126 4.99 -13.34 13.67
C GLY A 126 5.68 -13.81 14.94
N SER A 127 4.86 -14.22 15.91
CA SER A 127 5.33 -14.86 17.12
C SER A 127 6.02 -16.18 16.80
N LYS A 128 7.03 -16.52 17.62
CA LYS A 128 7.62 -17.87 17.59
C LYS A 128 6.55 -18.88 18.04
N PRO A 129 6.60 -20.14 17.57
CA PRO A 129 5.64 -21.17 18.01
C PRO A 129 5.58 -21.39 19.52
N THR A 130 6.63 -21.01 20.24
CA THR A 130 6.76 -21.13 21.70
C THR A 130 6.34 -19.88 22.45
N ALA A 131 5.72 -18.91 21.79
CA ALA A 131 5.27 -17.68 22.44
C ALA A 131 3.90 -17.91 23.09
N ASP A 132 3.76 -17.45 24.33
CA ASP A 132 2.50 -17.55 25.08
C ASP A 132 1.50 -16.44 24.74
N ALA A 133 1.85 -15.54 23.82
CA ALA A 133 1.05 -14.36 23.48
C ALA A 133 0.85 -14.22 21.96
N PHE A 134 -0.36 -13.83 21.58
CA PHE A 134 -0.79 -13.60 20.21
C PHE A 134 -0.31 -12.24 19.70
N ASN A 135 0.45 -12.23 18.62
CA ASN A 135 0.83 -11.00 17.93
C ASN A 135 -0.35 -10.52 17.05
N ILE A 136 -1.05 -9.51 17.56
CA ILE A 136 -2.26 -8.91 16.96
C ILE A 136 -2.08 -8.53 15.48
N LYS A 137 -0.86 -8.19 15.06
CA LYS A 137 -0.58 -7.81 13.67
C LYS A 137 -0.25 -9.02 12.81
N HIS A 138 0.71 -9.82 13.22
CA HIS A 138 1.43 -10.72 12.31
C HIS A 138 1.09 -12.20 12.45
N ASP A 139 0.40 -12.63 13.50
CA ASP A 139 0.00 -14.03 13.66
C ASP A 139 -1.19 -14.40 12.76
N ALA A 140 -1.51 -15.68 12.69
CA ALA A 140 -2.63 -16.18 11.91
C ALA A 140 -3.96 -15.66 12.50
N GLY A 141 -4.80 -15.07 11.67
CA GLY A 141 -6.01 -14.35 12.11
C GLY A 141 -5.76 -12.92 12.60
N GLY A 142 -4.51 -12.44 12.53
CA GLY A 142 -4.14 -11.07 12.90
C GLY A 142 -4.53 -10.02 11.85
N MET A 143 -4.31 -8.75 12.19
CA MET A 143 -4.67 -7.60 11.35
C MET A 143 -4.10 -7.67 9.92
N VAL A 144 -2.88 -8.19 9.75
CA VAL A 144 -2.24 -8.31 8.43
C VAL A 144 -2.90 -9.39 7.56
N ASP A 145 -3.56 -10.40 8.14
CA ASP A 145 -4.33 -11.38 7.35
C ASP A 145 -5.54 -10.71 6.68
N ILE A 146 -6.21 -9.81 7.39
CA ILE A 146 -7.34 -9.01 6.85
C ILE A 146 -6.84 -8.06 5.75
N GLU A 147 -5.68 -7.42 5.94
CA GLU A 147 -5.05 -6.60 4.89
C GLU A 147 -4.76 -7.40 3.62
N PHE A 148 -4.18 -8.59 3.77
CA PHE A 148 -3.87 -9.47 2.63
C PHE A 148 -5.13 -9.96 1.91
N LEU A 149 -6.21 -10.25 2.65
CA LEU A 149 -7.51 -10.58 2.08
C LEU A 149 -8.04 -9.45 1.20
N CYS A 150 -8.08 -8.22 1.73
CA CYS A 150 -8.55 -7.06 0.98
C CYS A 150 -7.69 -6.80 -0.28
N GLN A 151 -6.37 -6.90 -0.15
CA GLN A 151 -5.45 -6.71 -1.29
C GLN A 151 -5.65 -7.78 -2.37
N TYR A 152 -5.76 -9.05 -1.96
CA TYR A 152 -6.06 -10.16 -2.88
C TYR A 152 -7.38 -9.92 -3.60
N ALA A 153 -8.44 -9.57 -2.86
CA ALA A 153 -9.78 -9.37 -3.42
C ALA A 153 -9.77 -8.25 -4.47
N VAL A 154 -9.11 -7.12 -4.21
CA VAL A 154 -8.95 -6.05 -5.19
C VAL A 154 -8.21 -6.56 -6.43
N LEU A 155 -7.05 -7.21 -6.28
CA LEU A 155 -6.27 -7.68 -7.44
C LEU A 155 -6.97 -8.78 -8.25
N ALA A 156 -7.78 -9.60 -7.60
CA ALA A 156 -8.48 -10.73 -8.21
C ALA A 156 -9.81 -10.33 -8.89
N LEU A 157 -10.46 -9.27 -8.41
CA LEU A 157 -11.84 -8.95 -8.78
C LEU A 157 -12.01 -7.57 -9.42
N ALA A 158 -11.07 -6.62 -9.25
CA ALA A 158 -11.24 -5.25 -9.73
C ALA A 158 -11.43 -5.12 -11.25
N ASN A 159 -10.97 -6.11 -12.04
CA ASN A 159 -11.24 -6.17 -13.47
C ASN A 159 -12.75 -6.27 -13.79
N GLN A 160 -13.49 -7.01 -12.96
CA GLN A 160 -14.94 -7.28 -13.12
C GLN A 160 -15.78 -6.40 -12.19
N THR A 161 -15.16 -5.84 -11.14
CA THR A 161 -15.84 -5.06 -10.10
C THR A 161 -15.05 -3.76 -9.84
N PRO A 162 -15.19 -2.74 -10.72
CA PRO A 162 -14.41 -1.51 -10.61
C PRO A 162 -14.63 -0.72 -9.32
N SER A 163 -15.77 -0.91 -8.62
CA SER A 163 -16.04 -0.26 -7.32
C SER A 163 -14.97 -0.54 -6.28
N LEU A 164 -14.29 -1.69 -6.35
CA LEU A 164 -13.17 -2.08 -5.47
C LEU A 164 -11.93 -1.17 -5.61
N LEU A 165 -11.87 -0.33 -6.64
CA LEU A 165 -10.75 0.60 -6.86
C LEU A 165 -10.95 1.96 -6.17
N THR A 166 -12.17 2.24 -5.71
CA THR A 166 -12.58 3.54 -5.16
C THR A 166 -11.80 3.92 -3.90
N TYR A 167 -11.63 2.96 -3.01
CA TYR A 167 -10.99 3.16 -1.72
C TYR A 167 -9.70 2.35 -1.59
N SER A 168 -8.86 2.72 -0.62
CA SER A 168 -7.54 2.11 -0.40
C SER A 168 -7.35 1.58 1.02
N ASP A 169 -8.39 1.68 1.86
CA ASP A 169 -8.40 1.17 3.24
C ASP A 169 -9.32 -0.04 3.36
N ASN A 170 -8.98 -0.92 4.30
CA ASN A 170 -9.63 -2.23 4.43
C ASN A 170 -11.12 -2.15 4.70
N ILE A 171 -11.56 -1.18 5.51
CA ILE A 171 -12.97 -1.06 5.92
C ILE A 171 -13.84 -0.82 4.68
N ARG A 172 -13.51 0.21 3.90
CA ARG A 172 -14.29 0.55 2.70
C ARG A 172 -14.10 -0.46 1.56
N ILE A 173 -12.98 -1.19 1.53
CA ILE A 173 -12.81 -2.33 0.62
C ILE A 173 -13.76 -3.48 1.01
N LEU A 174 -13.90 -3.81 2.31
CA LEU A 174 -14.84 -4.83 2.79
C LEU A 174 -16.31 -4.43 2.50
N GLU A 175 -16.64 -3.16 2.69
CA GLU A 175 -17.95 -2.60 2.30
C GLU A 175 -18.19 -2.79 0.80
N SER A 176 -17.22 -2.42 -0.05
CA SER A 176 -17.31 -2.59 -1.49
C SER A 176 -17.45 -4.06 -1.91
N LEU A 177 -16.81 -5.00 -1.21
CA LEU A 177 -16.95 -6.44 -1.44
C LEU A 177 -18.36 -6.95 -1.08
N THR A 178 -18.96 -6.36 -0.05
CA THR A 178 -20.32 -6.69 0.39
C THR A 178 -21.34 -6.16 -0.61
N GLU A 179 -21.23 -4.88 -0.97
CA GLU A 179 -22.13 -4.21 -1.92
C GLU A 179 -22.12 -4.85 -3.32
N SER A 180 -20.98 -5.43 -3.72
CA SER A 180 -20.83 -6.15 -4.99
C SER A 180 -21.18 -7.63 -4.91
N GLY A 181 -21.56 -8.15 -3.74
CA GLY A 181 -21.98 -9.54 -3.55
C GLY A 181 -20.84 -10.57 -3.53
N HIS A 182 -19.58 -10.13 -3.43
CA HIS A 182 -18.41 -11.04 -3.36
C HIS A 182 -18.13 -11.54 -1.94
N LEU A 183 -18.69 -10.88 -0.92
CA LEU A 183 -18.53 -11.27 0.49
C LEU A 183 -19.89 -11.14 1.21
N PRO A 184 -20.36 -12.18 1.93
CA PRO A 184 -21.58 -12.06 2.73
C PRO A 184 -21.46 -10.96 3.78
N ALA A 185 -22.53 -10.21 4.01
CA ALA A 185 -22.53 -9.08 4.95
C ALA A 185 -22.12 -9.48 6.37
N GLU A 186 -22.53 -10.67 6.83
CA GLU A 186 -22.15 -11.20 8.14
C GLU A 186 -20.64 -11.43 8.26
N GLU A 187 -20.00 -12.00 7.22
CA GLU A 187 -18.55 -12.23 7.22
C GLU A 187 -17.78 -10.91 7.15
N ALA A 188 -18.26 -9.97 6.33
CA ALA A 188 -17.69 -8.63 6.22
C ALA A 188 -17.74 -7.89 7.56
N GLU A 189 -18.87 -7.98 8.27
CA GLU A 189 -19.05 -7.37 9.59
C GLU A 189 -18.06 -7.95 10.61
N ARG A 190 -17.94 -9.28 10.67
CA ARG A 190 -17.00 -9.96 11.56
C ARG A 190 -15.54 -9.54 11.29
N LEU A 191 -15.16 -9.42 10.02
CA LEU A 191 -13.83 -8.93 9.63
C LEU A 191 -13.63 -7.45 10.03
N ARG A 192 -14.67 -6.62 9.86
CA ARG A 192 -14.65 -5.20 10.24
C ARG A 192 -14.45 -5.04 11.75
N GLU A 193 -15.24 -5.75 12.54
CA GLU A 193 -15.17 -5.74 14.00
C GLU A 193 -13.79 -6.22 14.49
N ALA A 194 -13.30 -7.34 13.96
CA ALA A 194 -11.96 -7.85 14.29
C ALA A 194 -10.87 -6.83 13.97
N TYR A 195 -10.90 -6.23 12.78
CA TYR A 195 -9.91 -5.22 12.37
C TYR A 195 -9.95 -3.98 13.28
N LEU A 196 -11.14 -3.48 13.63
CA LEU A 196 -11.30 -2.34 14.53
C LEU A 196 -10.84 -2.65 15.95
N ALA A 197 -11.14 -3.85 16.46
CA ALA A 197 -10.69 -4.31 17.77
C ALA A 197 -9.16 -4.40 17.83
N TYR A 198 -8.52 -5.02 16.83
CA TYR A 198 -7.07 -5.12 16.70
C TYR A 198 -6.41 -3.75 16.61
N ARG A 199 -6.93 -2.86 15.76
CA ARG A 199 -6.41 -1.50 15.62
C ARG A 199 -6.52 -0.73 16.93
N SER A 200 -7.65 -0.83 17.63
CA SER A 200 -7.86 -0.18 18.93
C SER A 200 -6.90 -0.71 19.99
N ALA A 201 -6.66 -2.03 20.03
CA ALA A 201 -5.69 -2.65 20.92
C ALA A 201 -4.25 -2.15 20.61
N THR A 202 -3.87 -2.04 19.34
CA THR A 202 -2.55 -1.50 18.97
C THR A 202 -2.38 -0.03 19.38
N HIS A 203 -3.43 0.79 19.29
CA HIS A 203 -3.38 2.17 19.75
C HIS A 203 -3.25 2.26 21.28
N ARG A 204 -3.99 1.43 22.04
CA ARG A 204 -3.86 1.38 23.51
C ARG A 204 -2.47 0.93 23.96
N ALA A 205 -1.91 -0.08 23.31
CA ALA A 205 -0.55 -0.54 23.58
C ALA A 205 0.48 0.59 23.34
N ALA A 206 0.32 1.36 22.26
CA ALA A 206 1.19 2.50 21.98
C ALA A 206 1.08 3.61 23.04
N LEU A 207 -0.09 3.85 23.62
CA LEU A 207 -0.30 4.85 24.68
C LEU A 207 0.27 4.41 26.03
N THR A 208 0.30 3.12 26.31
CA THR A 208 0.77 2.53 27.58
C THR A 208 2.25 2.14 27.54
N GLY A 209 2.86 2.13 26.36
CA GLY A 209 4.24 1.63 26.16
C GLY A 209 4.33 0.10 26.15
N GLU A 210 3.20 -0.60 26.16
CA GLU A 210 3.12 -2.05 26.11
C GLU A 210 3.29 -2.58 24.68
N LYS A 211 3.66 -3.87 24.55
CA LYS A 211 3.66 -4.54 23.25
C LYS A 211 2.21 -4.79 22.81
N SER A 212 1.93 -4.66 21.52
CA SER A 212 0.62 -4.98 20.94
C SER A 212 0.42 -6.50 20.82
N THR A 213 0.31 -7.18 21.95
CA THR A 213 0.06 -8.61 22.08
C THR A 213 -1.24 -8.85 22.85
N GLN A 214 -1.99 -9.89 22.50
CA GLN A 214 -3.11 -10.40 23.29
C GLN A 214 -2.74 -11.71 23.98
#